data_AF-A0A1V1NX19-F1
#
_entry.id   AF-A0A1V1NX19-F1
#
_cell.length_a   1.000
_cell.length_b   1.000
_cell.length_c   1.000
_cell.angle_alpha   90.00
_cell.angle_beta   90.00
_cell.angle_gamma   90.00
#
_symmetry.space_group_name_H-M   'P 1'
#
loop_
_entity.id
_entity.type
_entity.pdbx_description
1 polymer ?
#
loop_
_entity_poly.entity_id
_entity_poly.type
_entity_poly.pdbx_seq_one_letter_code
_entity_poly.pdbx_strand_id
1 'polypeptide(L)'
;MDDIYMNGQRELLKELFNFFVAITKESHLCHVIIASSDGYFINRIYEDSKLKKTSAFFEVDYLNEKDTKYWLSHLKEESSITAYTLTDKQVNTIWNYFSGSAWEISHILGELLNFTNNNQIQESDLMHIIQNKLILIKGNSIITQKLTKVKSIV
;
A
#
# COMPACT_ATOMS: atom_id res chain seq x y z
N MET A 1 15.20 5.35 -14.50
CA MET A 1 14.66 6.72 -14.56
C MET A 1 15.79 7.59 -15.00
N ASP A 2 15.81 7.96 -16.28
CA ASP A 2 16.82 8.84 -16.84
C ASP A 2 16.65 10.24 -16.27
N ASP A 3 17.76 10.86 -15.88
CA ASP A 3 17.81 12.10 -15.12
C ASP A 3 17.00 13.23 -15.78
N ILE A 4 15.95 13.68 -15.09
CA ILE A 4 15.15 14.83 -15.53
C ILE A 4 15.90 16.09 -15.09
N TYR A 5 16.61 16.71 -16.04
CA TYR A 5 17.33 17.96 -15.84
C TYR A 5 16.42 19.18 -16.06
N MET A 6 16.52 20.18 -15.18
CA MET A 6 16.05 21.55 -15.45
C MET A 6 17.27 22.44 -15.70
N ASN A 7 17.16 23.33 -16.69
CA ASN A 7 18.13 24.35 -17.12
C ASN A 7 19.35 24.57 -16.18
N GLY A 8 20.50 23.98 -16.53
CA GLY A 8 21.80 24.35 -15.94
C GLY A 8 22.44 23.36 -14.96
N GLN A 9 22.46 22.06 -15.28
CA GLN A 9 23.31 21.04 -14.63
C GLN A 9 23.02 20.75 -13.14
N ARG A 10 21.81 21.05 -12.64
CA ARG A 10 21.38 20.61 -11.30
C ARG A 10 20.25 19.59 -11.41
N GLU A 11 20.37 18.49 -10.67
CA GLU A 11 19.32 17.47 -10.59
C GLU A 11 18.10 18.05 -9.87
N LEU A 12 16.95 18.12 -10.55
CA LEU A 12 15.70 18.71 -10.05
C LEU A 12 15.29 18.16 -8.67
N LEU A 13 15.46 16.85 -8.48
CA LEU A 13 15.15 16.15 -7.24
C LEU A 13 15.99 16.70 -6.08
N LYS A 14 17.28 16.93 -6.30
CA LYS A 14 18.17 17.45 -5.26
C LYS A 14 17.73 18.82 -4.76
N GLU A 15 17.33 19.73 -5.65
CA GLU A 15 16.82 21.05 -5.26
C GLU A 15 15.48 20.95 -4.53
N LEU A 16 14.58 20.08 -4.98
CA LEU A 16 13.31 19.82 -4.31
C LEU A 16 13.51 19.35 -2.86
N PHE A 17 14.45 18.41 -2.64
CA PHE A 17 14.74 17.91 -1.30
C PHE A 17 15.50 18.93 -0.44
N ASN A 18 16.38 19.75 -1.02
CA ASN A 18 16.98 20.87 -0.30
C ASN A 18 15.92 21.89 0.15
N PHE A 19 14.93 22.16 -0.70
CA PHE A 19 13.79 23.00 -0.32
C PHE A 19 13.00 22.38 0.84
N PHE A 20 12.74 21.06 0.83
CA PHE A 20 12.11 20.37 1.95
C PHE A 20 12.92 20.47 3.25
N VAL A 21 14.24 20.38 3.19
CA VAL A 21 15.11 20.59 4.37
C VAL A 21 14.99 22.02 4.88
N ALA A 22 15.01 23.02 3.99
CA ALA A 22 14.89 24.43 4.37
C ALA A 22 13.56 24.73 5.09
N ILE A 23 12.42 24.27 4.52
CA ILE A 23 11.10 24.54 5.13
C ILE A 23 10.87 23.75 6.43
N THR A 24 11.51 22.58 6.61
CA THR A 24 11.34 21.75 7.81
C THR A 24 12.31 22.07 8.94
N LYS A 25 13.58 22.38 8.63
CA LYS A 25 14.66 22.52 9.62
C LYS A 25 15.20 23.93 9.79
N GLU A 26 15.14 24.78 8.78
CA GLU A 26 15.60 26.16 8.89
C GLU A 26 14.45 27.10 9.25
N SER A 27 13.31 26.95 8.58
CA SER A 27 12.15 27.84 8.75
C SER A 27 11.05 27.26 9.65
N HIS A 28 11.11 25.97 9.99
CA HIS A 28 10.13 25.27 10.85
C HIS A 28 8.65 25.50 10.43
N LEU A 29 8.37 25.57 9.13
CA LEU A 29 7.05 25.96 8.61
C LEU A 29 6.05 24.79 8.56
N CYS A 30 6.53 23.57 8.29
CA CYS A 30 5.69 22.39 8.18
C CYS A 30 6.47 21.09 8.38
N HIS A 31 5.74 19.99 8.50
CA HIS A 31 6.28 18.64 8.35
C HIS A 31 6.12 18.17 6.89
N VAL A 32 7.15 17.51 6.36
CA VAL A 32 7.13 16.93 5.02
C VAL A 32 7.19 15.42 5.14
N ILE A 33 6.22 14.72 4.54
CA ILE A 33 6.15 13.27 4.45
C ILE A 33 6.23 12.88 2.98
N ILE A 34 7.08 11.92 2.66
CA ILE A 34 7.31 11.44 1.30
C ILE A 34 7.16 9.92 1.32
N ALA A 35 6.34 9.40 0.42
CA ALA A 35 6.11 7.97 0.25
C ALA A 35 6.47 7.57 -1.18
N SER A 36 7.21 6.47 -1.31
CA SER A 36 7.56 5.88 -2.60
C SER A 36 7.61 4.36 -2.46
N SER A 37 7.15 3.65 -3.48
CA SER A 37 7.31 2.19 -3.59
C SER A 37 8.65 1.80 -4.23
N ASP A 38 9.42 2.76 -4.74
CA ASP A 38 10.73 2.53 -5.34
C ASP A 38 11.85 2.70 -4.30
N GLY A 39 12.38 1.57 -3.83
CA GLY A 39 13.47 1.55 -2.84
C GLY A 39 14.79 2.12 -3.38
N TYR A 40 15.07 2.00 -4.69
CA TYR A 40 16.27 2.57 -5.29
C TYR A 40 16.18 4.10 -5.30
N PHE A 41 15.01 4.64 -5.61
CA PHE A 41 14.75 6.07 -5.51
C PHE A 41 14.98 6.59 -4.09
N ILE A 42 14.41 5.93 -3.06
CA ILE A 42 14.60 6.32 -1.66
C ILE A 42 16.08 6.28 -1.25
N ASN A 43 16.81 5.23 -1.65
CA ASN A 43 18.23 5.09 -1.33
C ASN A 43 19.09 6.18 -2.03
N ARG A 44 18.82 6.47 -3.31
CA ARG A 44 19.48 7.56 -4.04
C ARG A 44 19.24 8.89 -3.35
N ILE A 45 18.00 9.19 -2.99
CA ILE A 45 17.66 10.42 -2.25
C ILE A 45 18.40 10.49 -0.91
N TYR A 46 18.51 9.39 -0.17
CA TYR A 46 19.22 9.36 1.10
C TYR A 46 20.71 9.72 0.98
N GLU A 47 21.39 9.19 -0.05
CA GLU A 47 22.83 9.41 -0.25
C GLU A 47 23.14 10.74 -0.96
N ASP A 48 22.31 11.20 -1.91
CA ASP A 48 22.58 12.40 -2.72
C ASP A 48 22.13 13.72 -2.04
N SER A 49 21.23 13.63 -1.06
CA SER A 49 20.66 14.78 -0.37
C SER A 49 21.12 14.87 1.10
N LYS A 50 20.98 16.05 1.72
CA LYS A 50 21.32 16.27 3.15
C LYS A 50 20.36 15.57 4.13
N LEU A 51 19.56 14.61 3.66
CA LEU A 51 18.53 13.92 4.44
C LEU A 51 19.07 12.89 5.43
N LYS A 52 20.29 12.38 5.21
CA LYS A 52 20.94 11.35 6.05
C LYS A 52 20.85 11.59 7.56
N LYS A 53 20.87 12.84 8.01
CA LYS A 53 20.74 13.23 9.43
C LYS A 53 19.51 14.08 9.73
N THR A 54 18.69 14.39 8.73
CA THR A 54 17.59 15.36 8.85
C THR A 54 16.21 14.77 8.61
N SER A 55 16.12 13.50 8.16
CA SER A 55 14.87 12.75 8.01
C SER A 55 14.88 11.43 8.79
N ALA A 56 13.68 10.90 9.03
CA ALA A 56 13.45 9.55 9.51
C ALA A 56 12.83 8.72 8.37
N PHE A 57 13.21 7.45 8.28
CA PHE A 57 12.71 6.52 7.27
C PHE A 57 11.91 5.43 7.97
N PHE A 58 10.75 5.15 7.41
CA PHE A 58 9.85 4.11 7.88
C PHE A 58 9.52 3.21 6.71
N GLU A 59 9.85 1.93 6.85
CA GLU A 59 9.38 0.91 5.93
C GLU A 59 7.92 0.61 6.23
N VAL A 60 7.08 0.66 5.20
CA VAL A 60 5.67 0.28 5.28
C VAL A 60 5.52 -0.98 4.45
N ASP A 61 5.46 -2.11 5.16
CA ASP A 61 5.27 -3.44 4.58
C ASP A 61 3.88 -3.99 4.95
N TYR A 62 3.57 -5.17 4.44
CA TYR A 62 2.37 -5.92 4.80
C TYR A 62 2.32 -6.22 6.29
N LEU A 63 1.10 -6.30 6.82
CA LEU A 63 0.88 -6.73 8.20
C LEU A 63 1.40 -8.16 8.38
N ASN A 64 2.00 -8.46 9.53
CA ASN A 64 2.35 -9.85 9.83
C ASN A 64 1.09 -10.68 10.10
N GLU A 65 1.24 -12.01 10.13
CA GLU A 65 0.12 -12.93 10.34
C GLU A 65 -0.64 -12.66 11.63
N LYS A 66 0.09 -12.40 12.72
CA LYS A 66 -0.50 -12.18 14.03
C LYS A 66 -1.38 -10.92 14.03
N ASP A 67 -0.87 -9.82 13.50
CA ASP A 67 -1.58 -8.54 13.47
C ASP A 67 -2.75 -8.60 12.48
N THR A 68 -2.59 -9.29 11.35
CA THR A 68 -3.68 -9.49 10.38
C THR A 68 -4.81 -10.31 10.98
N LYS A 69 -4.51 -11.42 11.65
CA LYS A 69 -5.51 -12.25 12.31
C LYS A 69 -6.18 -11.50 13.46
N TYR A 70 -5.40 -10.75 14.25
CA TYR A 70 -5.94 -9.90 15.30
C TYR A 70 -6.95 -8.90 14.73
N TRP A 71 -6.57 -8.17 13.68
CA TRP A 71 -7.44 -7.22 13.00
C TRP A 71 -8.75 -7.88 12.52
N LEU A 72 -8.65 -8.99 11.80
CA LEU A 72 -9.81 -9.70 11.25
C LEU A 72 -10.74 -10.30 12.32
N SER A 73 -10.23 -10.58 13.51
CA SER A 73 -11.02 -11.04 14.66
C SER A 73 -11.63 -9.89 15.48
N HIS A 74 -11.16 -8.64 15.31
CA HIS A 74 -11.58 -7.45 16.07
C HIS A 74 -12.06 -6.33 15.13
N LEU A 75 -12.88 -6.69 14.13
CA LEU A 75 -13.34 -5.76 13.10
C LEU A 75 -14.12 -4.54 13.64
N LYS A 76 -14.76 -4.68 14.81
CA LYS A 76 -15.48 -3.59 15.45
C LYS A 76 -14.50 -2.54 15.98
N GLU A 77 -13.47 -2.98 16.69
CA GLU A 77 -12.48 -2.13 17.33
C GLU A 77 -11.54 -1.49 16.28
N GLU A 78 -11.07 -2.29 15.32
CA GLU A 78 -10.03 -1.91 14.37
C GLU A 78 -10.58 -1.30 13.07
N SER A 79 -11.87 -1.47 12.77
CA SER A 79 -12.47 -1.00 11.50
C SER A 79 -13.88 -0.45 11.62
N SER A 80 -14.44 -0.38 12.84
CA SER A 80 -15.83 0.06 13.06
C SER A 80 -16.88 -0.75 12.28
N ILE A 81 -16.55 -1.97 11.87
CA ILE A 81 -17.47 -2.88 11.17
C ILE A 81 -18.23 -3.69 12.22
N THR A 82 -19.53 -3.44 12.34
CA THR A 82 -20.43 -4.20 13.22
C THR A 82 -21.45 -5.04 12.45
N ALA A 83 -21.46 -4.94 11.12
CA ALA A 83 -22.43 -5.61 10.27
C ALA A 83 -22.25 -7.13 10.22
N TYR A 84 -21.04 -7.63 10.51
CA TYR A 84 -20.76 -9.06 10.60
C TYR A 84 -19.51 -9.34 11.45
N THR A 85 -19.37 -10.60 11.86
CA THR A 85 -18.15 -11.15 12.47
C THR A 85 -17.60 -12.28 11.62
N LEU A 86 -16.28 -12.47 11.62
CA LEU A 86 -15.62 -13.57 10.92
C LEU A 86 -15.32 -14.72 11.88
N THR A 87 -15.48 -15.94 11.39
CA THR A 87 -15.02 -17.15 12.10
C THR A 87 -13.52 -17.36 11.90
N ASP A 88 -12.86 -18.08 12.80
CA ASP A 88 -11.42 -18.41 12.68
C ASP A 88 -11.07 -19.04 11.33
N LYS A 89 -11.97 -19.87 10.78
CA LYS A 89 -11.78 -20.47 9.46
C LYS A 89 -11.75 -19.41 8.36
N GLN A 90 -12.68 -18.45 8.38
CA GLN A 90 -12.71 -17.35 7.41
C GLN A 90 -11.50 -16.42 7.54
N VAL A 91 -11.09 -16.12 8.78
CA VAL A 91 -9.88 -15.34 9.06
C VAL A 91 -8.65 -16.02 8.44
N ASN A 92 -8.49 -17.33 8.67
CA ASN A 92 -7.41 -18.11 8.07
C ASN A 92 -7.50 -18.16 6.54
N THR A 93 -8.72 -18.27 5.98
CA THR A 93 -8.92 -18.21 4.52
C THR A 93 -8.43 -16.88 3.95
N ILE A 94 -8.84 -15.75 4.53
CA ILE A 94 -8.41 -14.42 4.07
C ILE A 94 -6.89 -14.29 4.14
N TRP A 95 -6.27 -14.67 5.25
CA TRP A 95 -4.80 -14.67 5.40
C TRP A 95 -4.11 -15.51 4.31
N ASN A 96 -4.59 -16.72 4.05
CA ASN A 96 -3.97 -17.60 3.05
C ASN A 96 -4.01 -17.06 1.63
N TYR A 97 -4.98 -16.18 1.30
CA TYR A 97 -5.12 -15.60 -0.03
C TYR A 97 -4.44 -14.23 -0.19
N PHE A 98 -4.49 -13.37 0.83
CA PHE A 98 -4.05 -11.97 0.74
C PHE A 98 -2.88 -11.63 1.67
N SER A 99 -2.43 -12.59 2.49
CA SER A 99 -1.42 -12.37 3.52
C SER A 99 -1.77 -11.13 4.35
N GLY A 100 -0.84 -10.20 4.54
CA GLY A 100 -1.05 -8.95 5.27
C GLY A 100 -1.35 -7.73 4.40
N SER A 101 -1.83 -7.92 3.18
CA SER A 101 -2.15 -6.84 2.25
C SER A 101 -3.37 -6.05 2.74
N ALA A 102 -3.12 -4.99 3.52
CA ALA A 102 -4.18 -4.20 4.15
C ALA A 102 -5.18 -3.62 3.14
N TRP A 103 -4.70 -3.23 1.95
CA TRP A 103 -5.55 -2.72 0.89
C TRP A 103 -6.50 -3.79 0.33
N GLU A 104 -6.00 -5.00 0.05
CA GLU A 104 -6.83 -6.08 -0.47
C GLU A 104 -7.84 -6.58 0.57
N ILE A 105 -7.39 -6.71 1.82
CA ILE A 105 -8.26 -7.08 2.93
C ILE A 105 -9.36 -6.05 3.12
N SER A 106 -9.02 -4.76 3.22
CA SER A 106 -10.00 -3.68 3.39
C SER A 106 -11.04 -3.66 2.27
N HIS A 107 -10.61 -3.89 1.02
CA HIS A 107 -11.52 -4.00 -0.11
C HIS A 107 -12.52 -5.15 0.05
N ILE A 108 -12.06 -6.35 0.41
CA ILE A 108 -12.92 -7.52 0.59
C ILE A 108 -13.86 -7.33 1.77
N LEU A 109 -13.39 -6.74 2.87
CA LEU A 109 -14.25 -6.39 4.01
C LEU A 109 -15.38 -5.44 3.58
N GLY A 110 -15.06 -4.46 2.72
CA GLY A 110 -16.07 -3.59 2.12
C GLY A 110 -17.09 -4.32 1.24
N GLU A 111 -16.64 -5.26 0.40
CA GLU A 111 -17.55 -6.04 -0.45
C GLU A 111 -18.45 -6.98 0.36
N LEU A 112 -17.93 -7.55 1.45
CA LEU A 112 -18.66 -8.45 2.35
C LEU A 112 -19.87 -7.78 3.02
N LEU A 113 -19.87 -6.45 3.16
CA LEU A 113 -21.02 -5.71 3.69
C LEU A 113 -22.31 -5.95 2.89
N ASN A 114 -22.20 -6.29 1.59
CA ASN A 114 -23.36 -6.55 0.75
C ASN A 114 -23.95 -7.97 0.92
N PHE A 115 -23.24 -8.86 1.60
CA PHE A 115 -23.60 -10.28 1.75
C PHE A 115 -23.93 -10.66 3.21
N THR A 116 -24.05 -9.67 4.09
CA THR A 116 -24.31 -9.89 5.52
C THR A 116 -25.71 -10.45 5.75
N ASN A 117 -25.79 -11.62 6.38
CA ASN A 117 -27.04 -12.23 6.81
C ASN A 117 -26.95 -12.59 8.29
N ASN A 118 -27.81 -12.00 9.13
CA ASN A 118 -27.83 -12.22 10.59
C ASN A 118 -26.45 -12.00 11.26
N ASN A 119 -25.74 -10.94 10.87
CA ASN A 119 -24.38 -10.62 11.34
C ASN A 119 -23.32 -11.70 11.04
N GLN A 120 -23.59 -12.58 10.08
CA GLN A 120 -22.67 -13.62 9.65
C GLN A 120 -22.48 -13.58 8.13
N ILE A 121 -21.35 -14.12 7.69
CA ILE A 121 -20.99 -14.29 6.29
C ILE A 121 -20.96 -15.78 6.00
N GLN A 122 -21.60 -16.22 4.92
CA GLN A 122 -21.50 -17.61 4.47
C GLN A 122 -20.14 -17.87 3.80
N GLU A 123 -19.62 -19.09 3.94
CA GLU A 123 -18.34 -19.46 3.31
C GLU A 123 -18.38 -19.35 1.78
N SER A 124 -19.53 -19.62 1.16
CA SER A 124 -19.74 -19.47 -0.28
C SER A 124 -19.53 -18.03 -0.75
N ASP A 125 -20.05 -17.07 0.00
CA ASP A 125 -20.03 -15.65 -0.38
C ASP A 125 -18.61 -15.09 -0.25
N LEU A 126 -17.92 -15.46 0.84
CA LEU A 126 -16.50 -15.14 1.00
C LEU A 126 -15.67 -15.70 -0.17
N MET A 127 -15.83 -16.98 -0.49
CA MET A 127 -15.06 -17.60 -1.57
C MET A 127 -15.37 -16.98 -2.94
N HIS A 128 -16.63 -16.60 -3.19
CA HIS A 128 -17.02 -15.91 -4.41
C HIS A 128 -16.29 -14.57 -4.58
N ILE A 129 -16.27 -13.75 -3.53
CA ILE A 129 -15.57 -12.45 -3.53
C ILE A 129 -14.07 -12.63 -3.74
N ILE A 130 -13.46 -13.58 -3.02
CA ILE A 130 -12.04 -13.89 -3.16
C ILE A 130 -11.70 -14.30 -4.59
N GLN A 131 -12.49 -15.19 -5.20
CA GLN A 131 -12.27 -15.62 -6.58
C GLN A 131 -12.40 -14.45 -7.57
N ASN A 132 -13.42 -13.61 -7.43
CA ASN A 132 -13.59 -12.42 -8.26
C ASN A 132 -12.38 -11.48 -8.15
N LYS A 133 -11.88 -11.25 -6.93
CA LYS A 133 -10.69 -10.43 -6.70
C LYS A 133 -9.43 -11.02 -7.36
N LEU A 134 -9.21 -12.32 -7.24
CA LEU A 134 -8.08 -12.99 -7.89
C LEU A 134 -8.14 -12.91 -9.42
N ILE A 135 -9.34 -12.97 -10.00
CA ILE A 135 -9.53 -12.78 -11.44
C ILE A 135 -9.15 -11.35 -11.86
N LEU A 136 -9.57 -10.34 -11.09
CA LEU A 136 -9.22 -8.94 -11.35
C LEU A 136 -7.70 -8.70 -11.25
N ILE A 137 -7.04 -9.27 -10.24
CA ILE A 137 -5.59 -9.17 -10.06
C ILE A 137 -4.86 -9.80 -11.26
N LYS A 138 -5.27 -11.00 -11.68
CA LYS A 138 -4.69 -11.68 -12.85
C LYS A 138 -4.95 -10.89 -14.14
N GLY A 139 -6.15 -10.37 -14.33
CA GLY A 139 -6.50 -9.53 -15.48
C GLY A 139 -5.65 -8.26 -15.56
N ASN A 140 -5.49 -7.57 -14.42
CA ASN A 140 -4.65 -6.39 -14.33
C ASN A 140 -3.18 -6.70 -14.58
N SER A 141 -2.66 -7.83 -14.07
CA SER A 141 -1.29 -8.27 -14.35
C SER A 141 -1.04 -8.49 -15.85
N ILE A 142 -2.01 -9.01 -16.59
CA ILE A 142 -1.88 -9.22 -18.04
C ILE A 142 -1.86 -7.87 -18.78
N ILE A 143 -2.70 -6.93 -18.34
CA ILE A 143 -2.76 -5.57 -18.92
C ILE A 143 -1.47 -4.80 -18.63
N THR A 144 -0.97 -4.81 -17.40
CA THR A 144 0.31 -4.17 -17.07
C THR A 144 1.45 -4.78 -17.85
N GLN A 145 1.56 -6.11 -17.96
CA GLN A 145 2.57 -6.77 -18.79
C GLN A 145 2.49 -6.36 -20.27
N LYS A 146 1.29 -6.23 -20.83
CA LYS A 146 1.10 -5.70 -22.21
C LYS A 146 1.55 -4.24 -22.33
N LEU A 147 1.21 -3.39 -21.36
CA LEU A 147 1.61 -1.98 -21.35
C LEU A 147 3.12 -1.79 -21.20
N THR A 148 3.81 -2.59 -20.38
CA THR A 148 5.28 -2.58 -20.30
C THR A 148 5.90 -3.04 -21.62
N LYS A 149 5.37 -4.08 -22.26
CA LYS A 149 5.86 -4.54 -23.57
C LYS A 149 5.73 -3.49 -24.67
N VAL A 150 4.66 -2.71 -24.66
CA VAL A 150 4.43 -1.62 -25.64
C VAL A 150 5.37 -0.44 -25.39
N LYS A 151 5.66 -0.11 -24.12
CA LYS A 151 6.61 0.96 -23.77
C LYS A 151 8.08 0.62 -24.06
N SER A 152 8.43 -0.67 -24.23
CA SER A 152 9.79 -1.10 -24.59
C SER A 152 10.07 -1.13 -26.10
N ILE A 153 9.13 -0.69 -26.94
CA ILE A 153 9.24 -0.69 -28.42
C ILE A 153 9.34 0.75 -28.98
N VAL A 154 9.51 1.77 -28.13
CA VAL A 154 9.75 3.17 -28.53
C VAL A 154 11.09 3.64 -28.01
#